data_AF-A0A529KN58-F1
#
_entry.id   AF-A0A529KN58-F1
#
_cell.length_a   1.000
_cell.length_b   1.000
_cell.length_c   1.000
_cell.angle_alpha   90.00
_cell.angle_beta   90.00
_cell.angle_gamma   90.00
#
_symmetry.space_group_name_H-M   'P 1'
#
loop_
_entity.id
_entity.type
_entity.pdbx_description
1 polymer ?
#
loop_
_entity_poly.entity_id
_entity_poly.type
_entity_poly.pdbx_seq_one_letter_code
_entity_poly.pdbx_strand_id
1 'polypeptide(L)' 'MLALLDHMMAEGFIHTAQRVKPLVVDDPEAIVAAIIVAGSSVDAPTEGVQSVIDKL' A
#
# COMPACT_ATOMS: atom_id res chain seq x y z
N MET A 1 14.18 -7.78 -5.81
CA MET A 1 13.69 -7.00 -4.65
C MET A 1 12.60 -7.75 -3.88
N LEU A 2 11.57 -8.31 -4.54
CA LEU A 2 10.48 -9.03 -3.86
C LEU A 2 10.95 -10.18 -2.96
N ALA A 3 11.93 -10.97 -3.42
CA ALA A 3 12.49 -12.07 -2.61
C ALA A 3 13.09 -11.61 -1.25
N LEU A 4 13.57 -10.36 -1.16
CA LEU A 4 14.04 -9.81 0.12
C LEU A 4 12.86 -9.51 1.06
N LEU A 5 11.75 -8.98 0.52
CA LEU A 5 10.54 -8.77 1.32
C LEU A 5 10.00 -10.10 1.86
N ASP A 6 10.01 -11.16 1.04
CA ASP A 6 9.59 -12.50 1.47
C ASP A 6 10.47 -13.03 2.60
N HIS A 7 11.78 -12.89 2.48
CA HIS A 7 12.72 -13.25 3.55
C HIS A 7 12.45 -12.43 4.82
N MET A 8 12.26 -11.12 4.71
CA MET A 8 11.97 -10.26 5.86
C MET A 8 10.62 -10.57 6.52
N MET A 9 9.61 -11.01 5.76
CA MET A 9 8.35 -11.51 6.32
C MET A 9 8.57 -12.83 7.08
N ALA A 10 9.35 -13.76 6.52
CA ALA A 10 9.64 -15.06 7.14
C ALA A 10 10.45 -14.93 8.43
N GLU A 11 11.42 -14.02 8.46
CA GLU A 11 12.25 -13.72 9.65
C GLU A 11 11.53 -12.85 10.69
N GLY A 12 10.29 -12.42 10.43
CA GLY A 12 9.51 -11.62 11.37
C GLY A 12 9.94 -10.15 11.48
N PHE A 13 10.81 -9.66 10.59
CA PHE A 13 11.11 -8.23 10.50
C PHE A 13 9.86 -7.41 10.16
N ILE A 14 8.95 -7.99 9.36
CA ILE A 14 7.68 -7.37 8.98
C ILE A 14 6.57 -7.91 9.88
N HIS A 15 6.24 -7.15 10.91
CA HIS A 15 5.27 -7.53 11.95
C HIS A 15 3.83 -7.64 11.43
N THR A 16 3.52 -6.95 10.33
CA THR A 16 2.19 -6.93 9.70
C THR A 16 2.26 -7.37 8.24
N ALA A 17 2.97 -8.46 7.97
CA ALA A 17 3.21 -9.01 6.63
C ALA A 17 1.95 -9.06 5.74
N GLN A 18 0.82 -9.47 6.31
CA GLN A 18 -0.49 -9.53 5.64
C GLN A 18 -1.05 -8.18 5.15
N ARG A 19 -0.52 -7.07 5.66
CA ARG A 19 -0.88 -5.70 5.25
C ARG A 19 0.10 -5.12 4.22
N VAL A 20 1.21 -5.80 3.95
CA VAL A 20 2.21 -5.36 2.96
C VAL A 20 1.83 -5.95 1.60
N LYS A 21 1.40 -5.08 0.67
CA LYS A 21 1.00 -5.45 -0.68
C LYS A 21 1.78 -4.60 -1.69
N PRO A 22 2.99 -5.03 -2.11
CA PRO A 22 3.81 -4.26 -3.03
C PRO A 22 3.12 -4.10 -4.39
N LEU A 23 3.08 -2.87 -4.92
CA LEU A 23 2.67 -2.59 -6.29
C LEU A 23 3.95 -2.47 -7.14
N VAL A 24 4.14 -3.38 -8.09
CA VAL A 24 5.25 -3.33 -9.04
C VAL A 24 4.74 -2.79 -10.37
N VAL A 25 5.40 -1.76 -10.89
CA VAL A 25 5.06 -1.11 -12.15
C VAL A 25 6.32 -1.06 -13.00
N ASP A 26 6.30 -1.70 -14.15
CA ASP A 26 7.47 -1.82 -15.03
C ASP A 26 7.68 -0.57 -15.90
N ASP A 27 6.58 0.05 -16.33
CA ASP A 27 6.60 1.30 -17.10
C ASP A 27 6.43 2.51 -16.16
N PRO A 28 7.43 3.39 -16.04
CA PRO A 28 7.35 4.56 -15.17
C PRO A 28 6.19 5.50 -15.54
N GLU A 29 5.78 5.55 -16.81
CA GLU A 29 4.69 6.43 -17.27
C GLU A 29 3.32 5.94 -16.76
N ALA A 30 3.20 4.64 -16.47
CA ALA A 30 2.00 4.01 -15.95
C ALA A 30 1.80 4.17 -14.43
N ILE A 31 2.78 4.71 -13.70
CA ILE A 31 2.77 4.71 -12.22
C ILE A 31 1.53 5.39 -11.62
N VAL A 32 1.11 6.52 -12.19
CA VAL A 32 -0.04 7.28 -11.68
C VAL A 32 -1.34 6.49 -11.86
N ALA A 33 -1.53 5.92 -13.06
CA ALA A 33 -2.70 5.11 -13.36
C ALA A 33 -2.76 3.86 -12.45
N ALA A 34 -1.63 3.19 -12.25
CA ALA A 34 -1.52 2.03 -11.38
C ALA A 34 -1.88 2.34 -9.92
N ILE A 35 -1.43 3.49 -9.40
CA ILE A 35 -1.78 3.96 -8.04
C ILE A 35 -3.27 4.24 -7.92
N ILE A 36 -3.88 4.94 -8.88
CA ILE A 36 -5.31 5.27 -8.85
C ILE A 36 -6.15 3.99 -8.84
N VAL A 37 -5.82 3.03 -9.71
CA VAL A 37 -6.54 1.74 -9.77
C VAL A 37 -6.37 0.96 -8.46
N ALA A 38 -5.14 0.83 -7.96
CA ALA A 38 -4.89 0.13 -6.69
C ALA A 38 -5.63 0.81 -5.52
N GLY A 39 -5.61 2.14 -5.45
CA GLY A 39 -6.33 2.92 -4.45
C GLY A 39 -7.85 2.76 -4.53
N SER A 40 -8.41 2.71 -5.73
CA SER A 40 -9.85 2.51 -5.94
C SER A 40 -10.36 1.14 -5.48
N SER A 41 -9.48 0.14 -5.39
CA SER A 41 -9.81 -1.21 -4.90
C SER A 41 -9.86 -1.32 -3.38
N VAL A 42 -9.41 -0.27 -2.67
CA VAL A 42 -9.51 -0.16 -1.23
C VAL A 42 -10.72 0.72 -0.92
N ASP A 43 -11.65 0.26 -0.09
CA ASP A 43 -12.73 1.08 0.48
C ASP A 43 -12.16 2.12 1.47
N ALA A 44 -11.28 2.97 0.97
CA ALA A 44 -10.74 4.10 1.66
C ALA A 44 -11.65 5.31 1.40
N PRO A 45 -11.98 6.11 2.42
CA PRO A 45 -12.68 7.36 2.22
C PRO A 45 -11.96 8.24 1.19
N THR A 46 -12.68 8.67 0.16
CA THR A 46 -12.16 9.61 -0.85
C THR A 46 -12.10 11.05 -0.34
N GLU A 47 -12.69 11.27 0.83
CA GLU A 47 -12.65 12.53 1.58
C GLU A 47 -11.91 12.33 2.91
N GLY A 48 -11.59 13.45 3.57
CA GLY A 48 -11.00 13.41 4.90
C GLY A 48 -11.90 12.71 5.91
N VAL A 49 -11.32 11.92 6.81
CA VAL A 49 -12.07 11.28 7.90
C VAL A 49 -12.29 12.30 9.01
N GLN A 50 -13.48 12.89 9.07
CA GLN A 50 -13.80 13.99 9.99
C GLN A 50 -13.45 13.64 11.45
N SER A 51 -13.77 12.43 11.90
CA SER A 51 -13.49 11.97 13.27
C SER A 51 -11.99 11.86 13.63
N VAL A 52 -11.09 11.91 12.64
CA VAL A 52 -9.64 12.00 12.82
C VAL A 52 -9.18 13.45 12.77
N ILE A 53 -9.73 14.25 11.84
CA ILE A 53 -9.42 15.68 11.70
C ILE A 53 -9.78 16.44 12.98
N ASP A 54 -10.93 16.13 13.59
CA ASP A 54 -11.38 16.73 14.84
C ASP A 54 -10.45 16.45 16.04
N LYS A 55 -9.49 15.53 15.90
CA LYS A 55 -8.52 15.14 16.95
C LYS A 55 -7.14 15.80 16.78
N LEU A 56 -6.93 16.58 15.72
CA LEU A 56 -5.70 17.36 15.47
C LEU A 56 -5.87 18.78 16.00
#